data_AF-A0A097QQU7-F1
#
_entry.id   AF-A0A097QQU7-F1
#
_cell.length_a   1.000
_cell.length_b   1.000
_cell.length_c   1.000
_cell.angle_alpha   90.00
_cell.angle_beta   90.00
_cell.angle_gamma   90.00
#
_symmetry.space_group_name_H-M   'P 1'
#
loop_
_entity.id
_entity.type
_entity.pdbx_description
1 polymer ?
#
loop_
_entity_poly.entity_id
_entity_poly.type
_entity_poly.pdbx_seq_one_letter_code
_entity_poly.pdbx_strand_id
1 'polypeptide(L)'
;MAVTETRVKVAIVSSWKGSNRINWRDAIGVIQHDRLILRYLRMGEVVGEDNFPLSTLSDLATNVPDGYKLNPEREHFGLKFYVPGRGDLMVILTIGDNLLIYDEDKFKEFVHTIFEVLINGKPVKIQLARVKGGALNMESKWQDGTLRIVSVKSAKKGRTERNIVVLDPDMRPIPIFSDVEDMDIEEVEMDGKKIQAWKIKHFYIDETVTSYLYIPEKKTRLFVLRYLLKYIPGYFEFIMKVSKEFPTLQAEFQEVMEKELKELESLDEIEKQILMALYSGLNPLEVHQFLGLSEREIEEIYDRMIDKGLLKIVMIRKVVDLTREGRKIVNKLIEYGLVSM
;
A
#
# COMPACT_ATOMS: atom_id res chain seq x y z
N MET A 1 -22.02 9.09 21.55
CA MET A 1 -20.93 8.30 22.17
C MET A 1 -19.79 8.18 21.16
N ALA A 2 -18.53 8.20 21.61
CA ALA A 2 -17.38 8.01 20.73
C ALA A 2 -17.38 6.57 20.18
N VAL A 3 -17.02 6.42 18.90
CA VAL A 3 -16.80 5.11 18.27
C VAL A 3 -15.41 4.60 18.66
N THR A 4 -14.40 5.47 18.62
CA THR A 4 -13.04 5.19 19.07
C THR A 4 -12.31 6.50 19.40
N GLU A 5 -11.25 6.41 20.20
CA GLU A 5 -10.35 7.53 20.47
C GLU A 5 -8.91 7.06 20.66
N THR A 6 -7.95 7.89 20.27
CA THR A 6 -6.52 7.63 20.49
C THR A 6 -5.73 8.93 20.61
N ARG A 7 -4.57 8.88 21.24
CA ARG A 7 -3.67 10.02 21.32
C ARG A 7 -2.87 10.13 20.02
N VAL A 8 -2.83 11.33 19.45
CA VAL A 8 -2.19 11.60 18.16
C VAL A 8 -1.36 12.88 18.22
N LYS A 9 -0.39 12.97 17.32
CA LYS A 9 0.16 14.23 16.84
C LYS A 9 -0.68 14.67 15.64
N VAL A 10 -1.02 15.95 15.61
CA VAL A 10 -1.80 16.52 14.51
C VAL A 10 -1.22 17.83 13.99
N ALA A 11 -1.20 17.96 12.68
CA ALA A 11 -0.95 19.18 11.94
C ALA A 11 -2.16 19.51 11.07
N ILE A 12 -2.44 20.81 10.93
CA ILE A 12 -3.49 21.30 10.02
C ILE A 12 -2.83 22.29 9.06
N VAL A 13 -2.90 21.97 7.77
CA VAL A 13 -2.34 22.77 6.68
C VAL A 13 -3.50 23.30 5.84
N SER A 14 -3.53 24.61 5.62
CA SER A 14 -4.53 25.25 4.75
C SER A 14 -3.86 25.62 3.43
N SER A 15 -4.55 25.35 2.31
CA SER A 15 -4.08 25.78 0.99
C SER A 15 -4.01 27.31 0.83
N TRP A 16 -4.65 28.07 1.72
CA TRP A 16 -4.73 29.54 1.65
C TRP A 16 -3.56 30.27 2.33
N LYS A 17 -2.78 29.59 3.19
CA LYS A 17 -1.66 30.21 3.91
C LYS A 17 -0.34 29.63 3.40
N GLY A 18 0.46 30.47 2.73
CA GLY A 18 1.85 30.20 2.34
C GLY A 18 2.83 30.13 3.51
N SER A 19 2.43 29.53 4.63
CA SER A 19 3.31 29.30 5.78
C SER A 19 4.00 27.97 5.62
N ASN A 20 5.31 28.00 5.36
CA ASN A 20 6.16 26.80 5.29
C ASN A 20 6.36 26.09 6.64
N ARG A 21 5.83 26.62 7.76
CA ARG A 21 6.07 26.05 9.09
C ARG A 21 4.85 25.28 9.56
N ILE A 22 5.00 23.96 9.61
CA ILE A 22 3.97 23.09 10.16
C ILE A 22 4.03 23.08 11.67
N ASN A 23 2.88 23.35 12.28
CA ASN A 23 2.73 23.33 13.72
C ASN A 23 2.06 22.01 14.16
N TRP A 24 2.88 21.11 14.67
CA TRP A 24 2.42 19.84 15.25
C TRP A 24 1.96 20.04 16.68
N ARG A 25 0.74 19.60 16.98
CA ARG A 25 0.13 19.67 18.31
C ARG A 25 -0.18 18.26 18.83
N ASP A 26 -0.17 18.11 20.14
CA ASP A 26 -0.74 16.93 20.78
C ASP A 26 -2.25 17.03 20.84
N ALA A 27 -2.93 15.93 20.54
CA ALA A 27 -4.37 15.84 20.65
C ALA A 27 -4.84 14.45 21.04
N ILE A 28 -6.06 14.38 21.57
CA ILE A 28 -6.87 13.16 21.54
C ILE A 28 -7.75 13.24 20.31
N GLY A 29 -7.51 12.36 19.34
CA GLY A 29 -8.40 12.17 18.21
C GLY A 29 -9.59 11.33 18.65
N VAL A 30 -10.80 11.79 18.38
CA VAL A 30 -12.05 11.11 18.73
C VAL A 30 -12.90 10.99 17.48
N ILE A 31 -13.31 9.77 17.14
CA ILE A 31 -14.23 9.53 16.04
C ILE A 31 -15.64 9.40 16.60
N GLN A 32 -16.55 10.17 16.04
CA GLN A 32 -17.99 9.98 16.18
C GLN A 32 -18.57 9.62 14.81
N HIS A 33 -19.82 9.18 14.78
CA HIS A 33 -20.47 8.69 13.56
C HIS A 33 -20.45 9.70 12.39
N ASP A 34 -20.45 11.00 12.66
CA ASP A 34 -20.56 12.06 11.64
C ASP A 34 -19.36 13.03 11.60
N ARG A 35 -18.38 12.89 12.51
CA ARG A 35 -17.28 13.86 12.66
C ARG A 35 -16.03 13.25 13.29
N LEU A 36 -14.89 13.83 12.93
CA LEU A 36 -13.62 13.70 13.64
C LEU A 36 -13.44 14.90 14.57
N ILE A 37 -13.15 14.66 15.84
CA ILE A 37 -12.88 15.71 16.84
C ILE A 37 -11.41 15.59 17.24
N LEU A 38 -10.72 16.72 17.29
CA LEU A 38 -9.34 16.82 17.77
C LEU A 38 -9.31 17.66 19.04
N ARG A 39 -9.13 17.02 20.20
CA ARG A 39 -9.01 17.69 21.50
C ARG A 39 -7.55 17.96 21.82
N TYR A 40 -7.12 19.21 21.70
CA TYR A 40 -5.72 19.60 21.86
C TYR A 40 -5.27 19.52 23.31
N LEU A 41 -4.07 18.97 23.53
CA LEU A 41 -3.49 18.77 24.84
C LEU A 41 -2.35 19.75 25.10
N ARG A 42 -2.30 20.29 26.32
CA ARG A 42 -1.13 20.99 26.88
C ARG A 42 -0.94 20.53 28.32
N MET A 43 0.26 20.02 28.64
CA MET A 43 0.56 19.45 29.96
C MET A 43 -0.45 18.37 30.43
N GLY A 44 -1.03 17.62 29.50
CA GLY A 44 -1.99 16.56 29.79
C GLY A 44 -3.45 17.01 29.89
N GLU A 45 -3.72 18.32 29.87
CA GLU A 45 -5.08 18.87 29.93
C GLU A 45 -5.58 19.29 28.55
N VAL A 46 -6.89 19.14 28.33
CA VAL A 46 -7.55 19.61 27.10
C VAL A 46 -7.67 21.13 27.14
N VAL A 47 -7.00 21.81 26.20
CA VAL A 47 -6.96 23.29 26.11
C VAL A 47 -7.83 23.86 24.99
N GLY A 48 -8.42 22.99 24.16
CA GLY A 48 -9.31 23.37 23.07
C GLY A 48 -9.63 22.19 22.17
N GLU A 49 -10.56 22.38 21.23
CA GLU A 49 -10.89 21.35 20.25
C GLU A 49 -11.24 21.95 18.89
N ASP A 50 -10.95 21.19 17.84
CA ASP A 50 -11.49 21.41 16.50
C ASP A 50 -12.40 20.25 16.10
N ASN A 51 -13.45 20.57 15.35
CA ASN A 51 -14.47 19.63 14.89
C ASN A 51 -14.49 19.57 13.36
N PHE A 52 -14.35 18.37 12.79
CA PHE A 52 -14.31 18.13 11.35
C PHE A 52 -15.45 17.20 10.93
N PRO A 53 -16.55 17.75 10.38
CA PRO A 53 -17.64 16.93 9.84
C PRO A 53 -17.16 16.00 8.73
N LEU A 54 -17.44 14.71 8.82
CA LEU A 54 -17.08 13.73 7.78
C LEU A 54 -17.88 13.97 6.47
N SER A 55 -18.99 14.69 6.55
CA SER A 55 -19.73 15.16 5.38
C SER A 55 -18.90 16.08 4.49
N THR A 56 -17.99 16.88 5.05
CA THR A 56 -17.10 17.79 4.30
C THR A 56 -15.76 17.19 3.92
N LEU A 57 -15.47 15.95 4.35
CA LEU A 57 -14.29 15.21 3.94
C LEU A 57 -14.30 15.01 2.41
N SER A 58 -13.30 15.52 1.70
CA SER A 58 -13.19 15.39 0.24
C SER A 58 -12.27 14.23 -0.16
N ASP A 59 -11.27 13.89 0.66
CA ASP A 59 -10.33 12.79 0.44
C ASP A 59 -9.71 12.30 1.76
N LEU A 60 -9.18 11.07 1.79
CA LEU A 60 -8.49 10.47 2.95
C LEU A 60 -7.37 9.54 2.49
N ALA A 61 -6.46 9.21 3.41
CA ALA A 61 -5.25 8.46 3.07
C ALA A 61 -4.47 9.10 1.91
N THR A 62 -4.49 10.43 1.86
CA THR A 62 -3.76 11.21 0.85
C THR A 62 -2.27 11.17 1.13
N ASN A 63 -1.45 11.19 0.08
CA ASN A 63 -0.01 11.29 0.24
C ASN A 63 0.35 12.58 1.01
N VAL A 64 1.17 12.44 2.04
CA VAL A 64 1.65 13.55 2.87
C VAL A 64 3.06 13.91 2.38
N PRO A 65 3.29 15.12 1.87
CA PRO A 65 4.63 15.54 1.43
C PRO A 65 5.68 15.38 2.54
N ASP A 66 6.89 14.97 2.20
CA ASP A 66 7.94 14.71 3.20
C ASP A 66 8.29 15.94 4.05
N GLY A 67 8.28 17.14 3.45
CA GLY A 67 8.45 18.40 4.17
C GLY A 67 7.35 18.68 5.20
N TYR A 68 6.25 17.92 5.18
CA TYR A 68 5.15 18.03 6.12
C TYR A 68 5.16 16.99 7.23
N LYS A 69 5.95 15.93 7.09
CA LYS A 69 6.01 14.82 8.05
C LYS A 69 6.76 15.23 9.32
N LEU A 70 6.22 14.86 10.48
CA LEU A 70 6.92 15.06 11.77
C LEU A 70 8.17 14.18 11.88
N ASN A 71 8.04 12.91 11.48
CA ASN A 71 9.09 11.90 11.43
C ASN A 71 8.79 11.02 10.20
N PRO A 72 9.56 11.11 9.10
CA PRO A 72 9.29 10.37 7.85
C PRO A 72 9.18 8.85 8.00
N GLU A 73 9.79 8.27 9.03
CA GLU A 73 9.77 6.82 9.31
C GLU A 73 8.46 6.37 9.98
N ARG A 74 7.63 7.31 10.44
CA ARG A 74 6.33 7.02 11.04
C ARG A 74 5.22 7.11 10.01
N GLU A 75 4.15 6.38 10.26
CA GLU A 75 2.93 6.48 9.46
C GLU A 75 2.27 7.86 9.63
N HIS A 76 1.94 8.52 8.52
CA HIS A 76 1.07 9.69 8.48
C HIS A 76 -0.23 9.36 7.77
N PHE A 77 -1.32 9.89 8.30
CA PHE A 77 -2.64 9.75 7.72
C PHE A 77 -3.20 11.14 7.37
N GLY A 78 -3.20 11.45 6.08
CA GLY A 78 -3.69 12.73 5.54
C GLY A 78 -5.18 12.68 5.18
N LEU A 79 -5.96 13.59 5.77
CA LEU A 79 -7.37 13.81 5.52
C LEU A 79 -7.56 15.20 4.89
N LYS A 80 -8.30 15.30 3.78
CA LYS A 80 -8.65 16.58 3.16
C LYS A 80 -10.10 16.91 3.43
N PHE A 81 -10.35 18.08 4.01
CA PHE A 81 -11.68 18.62 4.25
C PHE A 81 -11.88 19.87 3.42
N TYR A 82 -13.01 19.95 2.72
CA TYR A 82 -13.40 21.18 2.03
C TYR A 82 -14.11 22.11 3.01
N VAL A 83 -13.60 23.33 3.18
CA VAL A 83 -14.25 24.37 3.98
C VAL A 83 -14.74 25.50 3.06
N PRO A 84 -16.06 25.71 2.95
CA PRO A 84 -16.61 26.80 2.14
C PRO A 84 -15.96 28.14 2.50
N GLY A 85 -15.47 28.85 1.49
CA GLY A 85 -14.79 30.15 1.64
C GLY A 85 -13.34 30.12 2.16
N ARG A 86 -12.85 28.98 2.66
CA ARG A 86 -11.44 28.81 3.09
C ARG A 86 -10.63 27.81 2.25
N GLY A 87 -11.30 27.09 1.35
CA GLY A 87 -10.69 26.08 0.50
C GLY A 87 -10.40 24.78 1.26
N ASP A 88 -9.46 24.01 0.75
CA ASP A 88 -9.09 22.73 1.33
C ASP A 88 -8.21 22.89 2.59
N LEU A 89 -8.57 22.13 3.62
CA LEU A 89 -7.78 21.90 4.81
C LEU A 89 -7.27 20.47 4.82
N MET A 90 -5.96 20.30 4.91
CA MET A 90 -5.34 19.01 5.13
C MET A 90 -5.09 18.83 6.64
N VAL A 91 -5.78 17.86 7.23
CA VAL A 91 -5.51 17.37 8.59
C VAL A 91 -4.58 16.18 8.46
N ILE A 92 -3.40 16.27 9.08
CA ILE A 92 -2.38 15.22 9.05
C ILE A 92 -2.29 14.63 10.45
N LEU A 93 -2.55 13.34 10.58
CA LEU A 93 -2.44 12.59 11.84
C LEU A 93 -1.21 11.69 11.82
N THR A 94 -0.54 11.57 12.96
CA THR A 94 0.53 10.59 13.20
C THR A 94 0.65 10.34 14.71
N ILE A 95 1.65 9.58 15.12
CA ILE A 95 2.01 9.39 16.53
C ILE A 95 3.37 10.04 16.82
N GLY A 96 3.60 10.43 18.07
CA GLY A 96 4.92 10.88 18.51
C GLY A 96 5.83 9.70 18.84
N ASP A 97 7.13 9.96 19.00
CA ASP A 97 8.13 8.90 19.19
C ASP A 97 8.08 8.21 20.58
N ASN A 98 7.47 8.86 21.58
CA ASN A 98 7.36 8.31 22.93
C ASN A 98 6.22 7.28 23.02
N LEU A 99 6.57 6.00 22.88
CA LEU A 99 5.62 4.88 22.93
C LEU A 99 4.99 4.64 24.32
N LEU A 100 5.44 5.32 25.37
CA LEU A 100 4.72 5.34 26.66
C LEU A 100 3.46 6.22 26.61
N ILE A 101 3.38 7.10 25.61
CA ILE A 101 2.32 8.09 25.44
C ILE A 101 1.44 7.74 24.24
N TYR A 102 2.04 7.29 23.14
CA TYR A 102 1.34 6.92 21.91
C TYR A 102 1.36 5.41 21.71
N ASP A 103 0.28 4.90 21.13
CA ASP A 103 0.07 3.48 20.89
C ASP A 103 -0.18 3.30 19.38
N GLU A 104 0.74 2.60 18.74
CA GLU A 104 0.75 2.42 17.28
C GLU A 104 -0.43 1.56 16.81
N ASP A 105 -0.77 0.51 17.55
CA ASP A 105 -1.88 -0.38 17.21
C ASP A 105 -3.22 0.35 17.38
N LYS A 106 -3.38 1.13 18.46
CA LYS A 106 -4.54 2.01 18.61
C LYS A 106 -4.63 3.06 17.51
N PHE A 107 -3.50 3.60 17.05
CA PHE A 107 -3.50 4.54 15.93
C PHE A 107 -3.94 3.87 14.62
N LYS A 108 -3.44 2.67 14.33
CA LYS A 108 -3.86 1.88 13.16
C LYS A 108 -5.35 1.55 13.21
N GLU A 109 -5.87 1.11 14.36
CA GLU A 109 -7.30 0.85 14.56
C GLU A 109 -8.14 2.14 14.48
N PHE A 110 -7.63 3.26 14.97
CA PHE A 110 -8.29 4.56 14.84
C PHE A 110 -8.44 4.96 13.37
N VAL A 111 -7.35 4.86 12.58
CA VAL A 111 -7.38 5.13 11.14
C VAL A 111 -8.32 4.17 10.41
N HIS A 112 -8.29 2.89 10.77
CA HIS A 112 -9.18 1.88 10.21
C HIS A 112 -10.66 2.23 10.49
N THR A 113 -10.97 2.64 11.72
CA THR A 113 -12.32 3.06 12.12
C THR A 113 -12.84 4.25 11.30
N ILE A 114 -11.97 5.16 10.84
CA ILE A 114 -12.38 6.25 9.93
C ILE A 114 -12.95 5.65 8.64
N PHE A 115 -12.28 4.67 8.04
CA PHE A 115 -12.80 3.98 6.85
C PHE A 115 -14.11 3.26 7.15
N GLU A 116 -14.23 2.59 8.29
CA GLU A 116 -15.45 1.90 8.68
C GLU A 116 -16.65 2.84 8.76
N VAL A 117 -16.50 3.99 9.41
CA VAL A 117 -17.55 5.00 9.51
C VAL A 117 -17.97 5.54 8.14
N LEU A 118 -17.03 5.62 7.20
CA LEU A 118 -17.27 6.17 5.87
C LEU A 118 -17.84 5.15 4.85
N ILE A 119 -17.50 3.87 5.00
CA ILE A 119 -17.80 2.81 4.03
C ILE A 119 -18.95 1.90 4.51
N ASN A 120 -19.03 1.58 5.79
CA ASN A 120 -19.98 0.59 6.28
C ASN A 120 -21.43 1.06 6.08
N GLY A 121 -22.26 0.18 5.51
CA GLY A 121 -23.68 0.46 5.24
C GLY A 121 -23.93 1.24 3.96
N LYS A 122 -22.90 1.60 3.19
CA LYS A 122 -23.09 2.28 1.90
C LYS A 122 -23.74 1.35 0.88
N PRO A 123 -24.82 1.78 0.20
CA PRO A 123 -25.55 0.93 -0.73
C PRO A 123 -24.76 0.70 -2.01
N VAL A 124 -24.83 -0.51 -2.53
CA VAL A 124 -24.21 -0.94 -3.80
C VAL A 124 -25.15 -1.89 -4.53
N LYS A 125 -24.89 -2.09 -5.82
CA LYS A 125 -25.45 -3.20 -6.58
C LYS A 125 -24.32 -4.09 -7.06
N ILE A 126 -24.52 -5.40 -6.99
CA ILE A 126 -23.54 -6.40 -7.40
C ILE A 126 -24.19 -7.39 -8.36
N GLN A 127 -23.47 -7.79 -9.40
CA GLN A 127 -23.79 -8.93 -10.24
C GLN A 127 -22.64 -9.95 -10.10
N LEU A 128 -22.84 -10.91 -9.20
CA LEU A 128 -21.81 -11.87 -8.80
C LEU A 128 -21.63 -12.96 -9.86
N ALA A 129 -20.38 -13.26 -10.20
CA ALA A 129 -19.99 -14.37 -11.09
C ALA A 129 -20.76 -14.40 -12.42
N ARG A 130 -20.80 -13.26 -13.11
CA ARG A 130 -21.39 -13.11 -14.45
C ARG A 130 -20.62 -13.87 -15.53
N VAL A 131 -19.32 -14.06 -15.34
CA VAL A 131 -18.49 -14.95 -16.17
C VAL A 131 -17.86 -16.01 -15.27
N LYS A 132 -17.97 -17.28 -15.67
CA LYS A 132 -17.40 -18.45 -14.99
C LYS A 132 -16.68 -19.32 -16.01
N GLY A 133 -15.42 -19.67 -15.79
CA GLY A 133 -14.62 -20.46 -16.74
C GLY A 133 -14.54 -19.87 -18.17
N GLY A 134 -14.69 -18.55 -18.31
CA GLY A 134 -14.73 -17.86 -19.61
C GLY A 134 -16.10 -17.83 -20.31
N ALA A 135 -17.13 -18.49 -19.77
CA ALA A 135 -18.48 -18.50 -20.30
C ALA A 135 -19.41 -17.55 -19.54
N LEU A 136 -20.42 -16.99 -20.23
CA LEU A 136 -21.45 -16.16 -19.62
C LEU A 136 -22.38 -17.00 -18.73
N ASN A 137 -22.52 -16.59 -17.48
CA ASN A 137 -23.49 -17.13 -16.54
C ASN A 137 -24.81 -16.36 -16.62
N MET A 138 -25.80 -16.96 -17.30
CA MET A 138 -27.13 -16.36 -17.51
C MET A 138 -27.98 -16.29 -16.24
N GLU A 139 -27.65 -17.06 -15.20
CA GLU A 139 -28.34 -17.02 -13.90
C GLU A 139 -27.89 -15.85 -13.03
N SER A 140 -26.73 -15.27 -13.32
CA SER A 140 -26.18 -14.12 -12.59
C SER A 140 -27.04 -12.87 -12.82
N LYS A 141 -27.59 -12.32 -11.73
CA LYS A 141 -28.45 -11.14 -11.73
C LYS A 141 -27.87 -10.05 -10.85
N TRP A 142 -28.25 -8.81 -11.14
CA TRP A 142 -28.03 -7.70 -10.24
C TRP A 142 -28.83 -7.91 -8.95
N GLN A 143 -28.18 -7.66 -7.82
CA GLN A 143 -28.80 -7.67 -6.51
C GLN A 143 -28.33 -6.45 -5.71
N ASP A 144 -29.18 -6.00 -4.80
CA ASP A 144 -28.82 -4.97 -3.84
C ASP A 144 -27.85 -5.52 -2.81
N GLY A 145 -27.00 -4.66 -2.27
CA GLY A 145 -26.12 -5.00 -1.17
C GLY A 145 -25.62 -3.76 -0.44
N THR A 146 -24.87 -3.98 0.62
CA THR A 146 -24.22 -2.91 1.38
C THR A 146 -22.74 -3.20 1.57
N LEU A 147 -21.89 -2.18 1.51
CA LEU A 147 -20.48 -2.33 1.82
C LEU A 147 -20.29 -2.55 3.31
N ARG A 148 -19.35 -3.43 3.66
CA ARG A 148 -18.91 -3.64 5.02
C ARG A 148 -17.43 -3.97 5.04
N ILE A 149 -16.70 -3.48 6.04
CA ILE A 149 -15.36 -3.95 6.34
C ILE A 149 -15.45 -5.00 7.45
N VAL A 150 -14.99 -6.21 7.16
CA VAL A 150 -14.96 -7.34 8.11
C VAL A 150 -13.74 -8.22 7.84
N SER A 151 -13.40 -9.07 8.79
CA SER A 151 -12.41 -10.12 8.57
C SER A 151 -13.02 -11.26 7.75
N VAL A 152 -12.41 -11.54 6.60
CA VAL A 152 -12.80 -12.67 5.73
C VAL A 152 -11.59 -13.55 5.44
N LYS A 153 -11.84 -14.84 5.26
CA LYS A 153 -10.81 -15.79 4.84
C LYS A 153 -10.70 -15.78 3.32
N SER A 154 -9.50 -15.47 2.82
CA SER A 154 -9.16 -15.64 1.41
C SER A 154 -9.36 -17.10 0.99
N ALA A 155 -10.12 -17.32 -0.08
CA ALA A 155 -10.38 -18.66 -0.59
C ALA A 155 -9.11 -19.25 -1.23
N LYS A 156 -8.29 -18.41 -1.87
CA LYS A 156 -7.06 -18.84 -2.56
C LYS A 156 -5.86 -18.99 -1.64
N LYS A 157 -5.66 -18.04 -0.70
CA LYS A 157 -4.49 -17.98 0.19
C LYS A 157 -4.73 -18.66 1.54
N GLY A 158 -5.99 -18.89 1.93
CA GLY A 158 -6.36 -19.48 3.21
C GLY A 158 -6.09 -18.59 4.44
N ARG A 159 -5.70 -17.32 4.24
CA ARG A 159 -5.42 -16.35 5.31
C ARG A 159 -6.66 -15.50 5.62
N THR A 160 -6.86 -15.18 6.88
CA THR A 160 -7.92 -14.27 7.32
C THR A 160 -7.38 -12.84 7.34
N GLU A 161 -8.05 -11.96 6.60
CA GLU A 161 -7.63 -10.56 6.42
C GLU A 161 -8.86 -9.64 6.52
N ARG A 162 -8.67 -8.42 7.03
CA ARG A 162 -9.74 -7.43 7.15
C ARG A 162 -9.90 -6.71 5.81
N ASN A 163 -11.06 -6.88 5.18
CA ASN A 163 -11.29 -6.40 3.82
C ASN A 163 -12.71 -5.87 3.64
N ILE A 164 -12.93 -5.11 2.57
CA ILE A 164 -14.25 -4.69 2.13
C ILE A 164 -14.95 -5.88 1.49
N VAL A 165 -16.18 -6.12 1.91
CA VAL A 165 -17.11 -7.10 1.36
C VAL A 165 -18.41 -6.40 0.97
N VAL A 166 -19.18 -7.06 0.12
CA VAL A 166 -20.60 -6.72 -0.09
C VAL A 166 -21.43 -7.67 0.75
N LEU A 167 -22.23 -7.16 1.67
CA LEU A 167 -23.29 -7.93 2.30
C LEU A 167 -24.48 -7.98 1.36
N ASP A 168 -24.91 -9.18 0.98
CA ASP A 168 -26.12 -9.41 0.21
C ASP A 168 -27.39 -9.15 1.06
N PRO A 169 -28.60 -9.24 0.49
CA PRO A 169 -29.84 -9.02 1.24
C PRO A 169 -30.06 -9.99 2.40
N ASP A 170 -29.41 -11.16 2.36
CA ASP A 170 -29.43 -12.18 3.41
C ASP A 170 -28.29 -11.99 4.43
N MET A 171 -27.59 -10.85 4.39
CA MET A 171 -26.45 -10.50 5.24
C MET A 171 -25.24 -11.43 5.10
N ARG A 172 -25.12 -12.14 3.98
CA ARG A 172 -23.97 -13.00 3.68
C ARG A 172 -22.85 -12.18 3.04
N PRO A 173 -21.60 -12.31 3.51
CA PRO A 173 -20.49 -11.56 2.96
C PRO A 173 -20.03 -12.14 1.63
N ILE A 174 -20.01 -11.31 0.60
CA ILE A 174 -19.39 -11.55 -0.69
C ILE A 174 -18.03 -10.86 -0.70
N PRO A 175 -16.92 -11.60 -0.57
CA PRO A 175 -15.58 -11.04 -0.46
C PRO A 175 -15.02 -10.61 -1.83
N ILE A 176 -15.72 -9.74 -2.55
CA ILE A 176 -15.42 -9.36 -3.94
C ILE A 176 -14.02 -8.72 -4.13
N PHE A 177 -13.47 -8.12 -3.08
CA PHE A 177 -12.11 -7.56 -3.08
C PHE A 177 -11.06 -8.50 -2.47
N SER A 178 -11.41 -9.77 -2.21
CA SER A 178 -10.44 -10.80 -1.86
C SER A 178 -10.00 -11.52 -3.11
N ASP A 179 -8.72 -11.86 -3.19
CA ASP A 179 -8.15 -12.63 -4.30
C ASP A 179 -8.45 -12.04 -5.70
N VAL A 180 -8.48 -10.70 -5.80
CA VAL A 180 -8.61 -9.98 -7.07
C VAL A 180 -7.41 -10.27 -7.97
N GLU A 181 -7.72 -10.54 -9.23
CA GLU A 181 -6.77 -10.83 -10.31
C GLU A 181 -6.75 -9.71 -11.37
N ASP A 182 -7.85 -8.95 -11.50
CA ASP A 182 -7.91 -7.75 -12.34
C ASP A 182 -9.11 -6.86 -11.99
N MET A 183 -9.03 -5.57 -12.31
CA MET A 183 -10.15 -4.63 -12.26
C MET A 183 -10.19 -3.72 -13.49
N ASP A 184 -11.39 -3.44 -13.99
CA ASP A 184 -11.62 -2.46 -15.06
C ASP A 184 -12.98 -1.76 -14.89
N ILE A 185 -13.26 -0.73 -15.69
CA ILE A 185 -14.58 -0.10 -15.79
C ILE A 185 -15.23 -0.58 -17.09
N GLU A 186 -16.43 -1.14 -16.98
CA GLU A 186 -17.19 -1.59 -18.15
C GLU A 186 -18.59 -0.96 -18.15
N GLU A 187 -19.07 -0.59 -19.33
CA GLU A 187 -20.46 -0.22 -19.52
C GLU A 187 -21.32 -1.49 -19.60
N VAL A 188 -22.26 -1.63 -18.66
CA VAL A 188 -23.11 -2.81 -18.52
C VAL A 188 -24.57 -2.40 -18.38
N GLU A 189 -25.48 -3.30 -18.77
CA GLU A 189 -26.91 -3.08 -18.61
C GLU A 189 -27.37 -3.49 -17.21
N MET A 190 -28.11 -2.61 -16.55
CA MET A 190 -28.74 -2.83 -15.26
C MET A 190 -30.13 -2.19 -15.30
N ASP A 191 -31.17 -3.00 -15.14
CA ASP A 191 -32.57 -2.57 -15.15
C ASP A 191 -32.94 -1.73 -16.40
N GLY A 192 -32.47 -2.16 -17.58
CA GLY A 192 -32.73 -1.49 -18.87
C GLY A 192 -31.95 -0.18 -19.07
N LYS A 193 -31.00 0.14 -18.18
CA LYS A 193 -30.13 1.32 -18.30
C LYS A 193 -28.68 0.88 -18.43
N LYS A 194 -27.93 1.60 -19.25
CA LYS A 194 -26.47 1.49 -19.32
C LYS A 194 -25.84 2.23 -18.14
N ILE A 195 -25.00 1.54 -17.39
CA ILE A 195 -24.24 2.10 -16.27
C ILE A 195 -22.77 1.73 -16.42
N GLN A 196 -21.88 2.54 -15.84
CA GLN A 196 -20.48 2.16 -15.66
C GLN A 196 -20.34 1.43 -14.33
N ALA A 197 -19.88 0.18 -14.37
CA ALA A 197 -19.62 -0.64 -13.19
C ALA A 197 -18.15 -1.07 -13.15
N TRP A 198 -17.64 -1.34 -11.96
CA TRP A 198 -16.34 -1.99 -11.81
C TRP A 198 -16.50 -3.46 -12.18
N LYS A 199 -15.80 -3.87 -13.24
CA LYS A 199 -15.56 -5.27 -13.60
C LYS A 199 -14.42 -5.77 -12.72
N ILE A 200 -14.68 -6.81 -11.94
CA ILE A 200 -13.71 -7.36 -11.00
C ILE A 200 -13.54 -8.85 -11.32
N LYS A 201 -12.34 -9.24 -11.73
CA LYS A 201 -11.95 -10.63 -11.87
C LYS A 201 -11.33 -11.08 -10.55
N HIS A 202 -11.89 -12.11 -9.91
CA HIS A 202 -11.44 -12.57 -8.60
C HIS A 202 -11.67 -14.07 -8.42
N PHE A 203 -10.95 -14.67 -7.49
CA PHE A 203 -11.15 -16.07 -7.11
C PHE A 203 -12.28 -16.18 -6.09
N TYR A 204 -13.33 -16.91 -6.44
CA TYR A 204 -14.54 -17.06 -5.62
C TYR A 204 -14.92 -18.53 -5.46
N ILE A 205 -15.02 -18.97 -4.22
CA ILE A 205 -15.27 -20.37 -3.82
C ILE A 205 -14.12 -21.29 -4.24
N ASP A 206 -14.10 -21.72 -5.50
CA ASP A 206 -13.15 -22.69 -6.05
C ASP A 206 -12.73 -22.37 -7.49
N GLU A 207 -13.22 -21.26 -8.07
CA GLU A 207 -12.93 -20.86 -9.44
C GLU A 207 -12.70 -19.35 -9.58
N THR A 208 -12.02 -18.97 -10.66
CA THR A 208 -11.90 -17.56 -11.06
C THR A 208 -13.19 -17.13 -11.77
N VAL A 209 -13.78 -16.04 -11.30
CA VAL A 209 -15.01 -15.46 -11.85
C VAL A 209 -14.85 -13.98 -12.17
N THR A 210 -15.69 -13.47 -13.06
CA THR A 210 -15.86 -12.02 -13.26
C THR A 210 -17.18 -11.57 -12.67
N SER A 211 -17.13 -10.56 -11.81
CA SER A 211 -18.30 -9.94 -11.17
C SER A 211 -18.34 -8.45 -11.50
N TYR A 212 -19.52 -7.86 -11.44
CA TYR A 212 -19.70 -6.41 -11.61
C TYR A 212 -20.15 -5.79 -10.29
N LEU A 213 -19.54 -4.66 -9.94
CA LEU A 213 -19.89 -3.87 -8.75
C LEU A 213 -20.22 -2.44 -9.17
N TYR A 214 -21.43 -2.01 -8.86
CA TYR A 214 -21.88 -0.64 -9.03
C TYR A 214 -22.00 0.05 -7.68
N ILE A 215 -21.19 1.09 -7.49
CA ILE A 215 -21.22 1.95 -6.31
C ILE A 215 -21.74 3.33 -6.76
N PRO A 216 -22.97 3.73 -6.40
CA PRO A 216 -23.58 4.95 -6.94
C PRO A 216 -22.85 6.24 -6.54
N GLU A 217 -22.45 6.34 -5.27
CA GLU A 217 -21.87 7.55 -4.70
C GLU A 217 -20.38 7.67 -5.07
N LYS A 218 -20.02 8.74 -5.79
CA LYS A 218 -18.63 9.03 -6.20
C LYS A 218 -17.65 9.08 -5.02
N LYS A 219 -18.07 9.68 -3.91
CA LYS A 219 -17.27 9.78 -2.68
C LYS A 219 -17.01 8.41 -2.05
N THR A 220 -18.01 7.52 -2.05
CA THR A 220 -17.85 6.14 -1.59
C THR A 220 -16.88 5.36 -2.48
N ARG A 221 -16.95 5.53 -3.81
CA ARG A 221 -15.96 4.93 -4.74
C ARG A 221 -14.53 5.35 -4.37
N LEU A 222 -14.28 6.65 -4.19
CA LEU A 222 -12.97 7.15 -3.77
C LEU A 222 -12.49 6.48 -2.47
N PHE A 223 -13.37 6.37 -1.47
CA PHE A 223 -13.02 5.83 -0.16
C PHE A 223 -12.71 4.34 -0.19
N VAL A 224 -13.43 3.58 -1.02
CA VAL A 224 -13.11 2.17 -1.28
C VAL A 224 -11.72 2.06 -1.92
N LEU A 225 -11.42 2.86 -2.95
CA LEU A 225 -10.10 2.82 -3.60
C LEU A 225 -8.97 3.21 -2.62
N ARG A 226 -9.17 4.24 -1.80
CA ARG A 226 -8.22 4.66 -0.76
C ARG A 226 -7.98 3.57 0.29
N TYR A 227 -9.02 2.84 0.69
CA TYR A 227 -8.87 1.69 1.59
C TYR A 227 -8.03 0.59 0.94
N LEU A 228 -8.37 0.21 -0.30
CA LEU A 228 -7.68 -0.86 -1.01
C LEU A 228 -6.21 -0.51 -1.26
N LEU A 229 -5.87 0.71 -1.66
CA LEU A 229 -4.48 1.15 -1.81
C LEU A 229 -3.69 1.05 -0.51
N LYS A 230 -4.31 1.47 0.60
CA LYS A 230 -3.64 1.51 1.90
C LYS A 230 -3.38 0.11 2.46
N TYR A 231 -4.36 -0.78 2.38
CA TYR A 231 -4.32 -2.08 3.05
C TYR A 231 -4.00 -3.25 2.11
N ILE A 232 -4.11 -3.05 0.80
CA ILE A 232 -3.80 -4.05 -0.23
C ILE A 232 -2.96 -3.38 -1.34
N PRO A 233 -1.73 -2.95 -1.03
CA PRO A 233 -0.89 -2.20 -1.98
C PRO A 233 -0.61 -2.96 -3.29
N GLY A 234 -0.64 -4.30 -3.26
CA GLY A 234 -0.53 -5.13 -4.47
C GLY A 234 -1.66 -4.95 -5.49
N TYR A 235 -2.73 -4.22 -5.18
CA TYR A 235 -3.80 -3.86 -6.12
C TYR A 235 -3.57 -2.53 -6.84
N PHE A 236 -2.39 -1.91 -6.67
CA PHE A 236 -2.04 -0.63 -7.28
C PHE A 236 -2.45 -0.52 -8.76
N GLU A 237 -1.99 -1.45 -9.61
CA GLU A 237 -2.28 -1.42 -11.05
C GLU A 237 -3.79 -1.56 -11.35
N PHE A 238 -4.50 -2.40 -10.60
CA PHE A 238 -5.94 -2.61 -10.76
C PHE A 238 -6.73 -1.36 -10.35
N ILE A 239 -6.34 -0.73 -9.25
CA ILE A 239 -6.95 0.50 -8.75
C ILE A 239 -6.69 1.66 -9.71
N MET A 240 -5.50 1.74 -10.31
CA MET A 240 -5.18 2.74 -11.33
C MET A 240 -6.15 2.67 -12.51
N LYS A 241 -6.51 1.47 -12.99
CA LYS A 241 -7.48 1.28 -14.10
C LYS A 241 -8.87 1.83 -13.78
N VAL A 242 -9.34 1.67 -12.54
CA VAL A 242 -10.71 2.05 -12.12
C VAL A 242 -10.82 3.44 -11.47
N SER A 243 -9.72 4.18 -11.36
CA SER A 243 -9.66 5.47 -10.66
C SER A 243 -9.62 6.68 -11.59
N LYS A 244 -9.82 6.50 -12.90
CA LYS A 244 -9.72 7.56 -13.94
C LYS A 244 -10.56 8.80 -13.64
N GLU A 245 -11.66 8.68 -12.89
CA GLU A 245 -12.53 9.80 -12.51
C GLU A 245 -12.02 10.64 -11.32
N PHE A 246 -10.89 10.26 -10.72
CA PHE A 246 -10.28 10.89 -9.54
C PHE A 246 -8.91 11.50 -9.88
N PRO A 247 -8.86 12.78 -10.29
CA PRO A 247 -7.61 13.43 -10.72
C PRO A 247 -6.49 13.40 -9.67
N THR A 248 -6.83 13.50 -8.39
CA THR A 248 -5.84 13.45 -7.29
C THR A 248 -5.17 12.09 -7.20
N LEU A 249 -5.91 10.99 -7.33
CA LEU A 249 -5.33 9.64 -7.36
C LEU A 249 -4.46 9.46 -8.62
N GLN A 250 -4.92 9.93 -9.77
CA GLN A 250 -4.15 9.84 -11.01
C GLN A 250 -2.82 10.60 -10.92
N ALA A 251 -2.81 11.78 -10.30
CA ALA A 251 -1.59 12.53 -10.07
C ALA A 251 -0.63 11.80 -9.11
N GLU A 252 -1.16 11.22 -8.02
CA GLU A 252 -0.35 10.42 -7.09
C GLU A 252 0.22 9.16 -7.76
N PHE A 253 -0.55 8.49 -8.62
CA PHE A 253 -0.04 7.34 -9.40
C PHE A 253 1.03 7.75 -10.39
N GLN A 254 0.85 8.88 -11.09
CA GLN A 254 1.85 9.40 -11.99
C GLN A 254 3.16 9.71 -11.25
N GLU A 255 3.10 10.30 -10.06
CA GLU A 255 4.29 10.57 -9.23
C GLU A 255 5.01 9.27 -8.83
N VAL A 256 4.26 8.24 -8.43
CA VAL A 256 4.83 6.92 -8.10
C VAL A 256 5.47 6.28 -9.34
N MET A 257 4.77 6.25 -10.46
CA MET A 257 5.27 5.67 -11.71
C MET A 257 6.50 6.42 -12.24
N GLU A 258 6.53 7.74 -12.14
CA GLU A 258 7.70 8.55 -12.52
C GLU A 258 8.89 8.29 -11.61
N LYS A 259 8.67 8.06 -10.32
CA LYS A 259 9.73 7.69 -9.39
C LYS A 259 10.28 6.31 -9.73
N GLU A 260 9.41 5.32 -9.93
CA GLU A 260 9.81 3.96 -10.33
C GLU A 260 10.54 3.97 -11.67
N LEU A 261 10.05 4.73 -12.66
CA LEU A 261 10.71 4.88 -13.95
C LEU A 261 12.09 5.51 -13.81
N LYS A 262 12.23 6.59 -13.02
CA LYS A 262 13.54 7.21 -12.74
C LYS A 262 14.50 6.24 -12.06
N GLU A 263 14.01 5.44 -11.11
CA GLU A 263 14.81 4.40 -10.45
C GLU A 263 15.28 3.36 -11.48
N LEU A 264 14.40 2.88 -12.37
CA LEU A 264 14.75 1.96 -13.45
C LEU A 264 15.72 2.55 -14.49
N GLU A 265 15.54 3.82 -14.86
CA GLU A 265 16.41 4.56 -15.78
C GLU A 265 17.78 4.86 -15.17
N SER A 266 17.88 4.96 -13.84
CA SER A 266 19.14 5.17 -13.13
C SER A 266 20.03 3.92 -13.09
N LEU A 267 19.48 2.75 -13.46
CA LEU A 267 20.24 1.52 -13.60
C LEU A 267 20.95 1.49 -14.95
N ASP A 268 22.25 1.21 -14.93
CA ASP A 268 22.97 0.92 -16.16
C ASP A 268 22.61 -0.47 -16.71
N GLU A 269 22.94 -0.75 -17.97
CA GLU A 269 22.60 -2.02 -18.62
C GLU A 269 23.23 -3.24 -17.94
N ILE A 270 24.43 -3.08 -17.36
CA ILE A 270 25.12 -4.16 -16.66
C ILE A 270 24.40 -4.45 -15.34
N GLU A 271 24.01 -3.43 -14.59
CA GLU A 271 23.22 -3.55 -13.35
C GLU A 271 21.88 -4.25 -13.61
N LYS A 272 21.18 -3.93 -14.71
CA LYS A 272 19.94 -4.62 -15.10
C LYS A 272 20.18 -6.10 -15.39
N GLN A 273 21.25 -6.42 -16.14
CA GLN A 273 21.61 -7.81 -16.45
C GLN A 273 21.99 -8.60 -15.20
N ILE A 274 22.70 -7.99 -14.26
CA ILE A 274 23.02 -8.57 -12.96
C ILE A 274 21.75 -8.90 -12.18
N LEU A 275 20.81 -7.96 -12.07
CA LEU A 275 19.53 -8.21 -11.38
C LEU A 275 18.77 -9.39 -11.98
N MET A 276 18.70 -9.46 -13.32
CA MET A 276 18.05 -10.56 -14.03
C MET A 276 18.76 -11.90 -13.82
N ALA A 277 20.10 -11.92 -13.89
CA ALA A 277 20.90 -13.11 -13.65
C ALA A 277 20.66 -13.65 -12.23
N LEU A 278 20.74 -12.79 -11.22
CA LEU A 278 20.49 -13.17 -9.83
C LEU A 278 19.04 -13.62 -9.61
N TYR A 279 18.06 -12.92 -10.20
CA TYR A 279 16.65 -13.31 -10.14
C TYR A 279 16.39 -14.69 -10.73
N SER A 280 17.10 -15.05 -11.81
CA SER A 280 17.03 -16.39 -12.42
C SER A 280 17.67 -17.51 -11.59
N GLY A 281 18.27 -17.17 -10.45
CA GLY A 281 18.95 -18.11 -9.55
C GLY A 281 20.41 -18.38 -9.93
N LEU A 282 21.00 -17.55 -10.80
CA LEU A 282 22.41 -17.69 -11.15
C LEU A 282 23.30 -17.42 -9.92
N ASN A 283 24.36 -18.21 -9.78
CA ASN A 283 25.31 -18.06 -8.68
C ASN A 283 26.00 -16.68 -8.78
N PRO A 284 25.97 -15.83 -7.73
CA PRO A 284 26.62 -14.51 -7.74
C PRO A 284 28.11 -14.53 -8.10
N LEU A 285 28.80 -15.64 -7.82
CA LEU A 285 30.22 -15.83 -8.14
C LEU A 285 30.48 -16.15 -9.62
N GLU A 286 29.46 -16.53 -10.38
CA GLU A 286 29.59 -16.90 -11.79
C GLU A 286 29.07 -15.81 -12.73
N VAL A 287 28.29 -14.84 -12.21
CA VAL A 287 27.70 -13.73 -13.00
C VAL A 287 28.75 -13.02 -13.87
N HIS A 288 29.95 -12.79 -13.33
CA HIS A 288 31.02 -12.12 -14.08
C HIS A 288 31.39 -12.87 -15.38
N GLN A 289 31.32 -14.20 -15.39
CA GLN A 289 31.63 -15.02 -16.57
C GLN A 289 30.60 -14.80 -17.69
N PHE A 290 29.33 -14.67 -17.32
CA PHE A 290 28.24 -14.43 -18.29
C PHE A 290 28.26 -13.01 -18.85
N LEU A 291 28.71 -12.04 -18.05
CA LEU A 291 28.79 -10.65 -18.45
C LEU A 291 30.14 -10.28 -19.09
N GLY A 292 31.09 -11.22 -19.15
CA GLY A 292 32.42 -10.97 -19.69
C GLY A 292 33.26 -10.01 -18.83
N LEU A 293 32.98 -9.94 -17.54
CA LEU A 293 33.62 -9.06 -16.57
C LEU A 293 34.68 -9.83 -15.76
N SER A 294 35.70 -9.12 -15.27
CA SER A 294 36.60 -9.66 -14.26
C SER A 294 35.91 -9.77 -12.89
N GLU A 295 36.45 -10.64 -12.02
CA GLU A 295 35.98 -10.80 -10.63
C GLU A 295 35.98 -9.47 -9.87
N ARG A 296 36.98 -8.62 -10.10
CA ARG A 296 37.06 -7.31 -9.46
C ARG A 296 35.99 -6.34 -9.97
N GLU A 297 35.75 -6.29 -11.28
CA GLU A 297 34.75 -5.39 -11.87
C GLU A 297 33.34 -5.74 -11.37
N ILE A 298 33.00 -7.02 -11.29
CA ILE A 298 31.69 -7.44 -10.75
C ILE A 298 31.56 -7.08 -9.27
N GLU A 299 32.63 -7.22 -8.47
CA GLU A 299 32.62 -6.84 -7.06
C GLU A 299 32.39 -5.33 -6.89
N GLU A 300 33.07 -4.50 -7.68
CA GLU A 300 32.87 -3.05 -7.67
C GLU A 300 31.45 -2.65 -8.11
N ILE A 301 30.81 -3.40 -9.01
CA ILE A 301 29.40 -3.19 -9.38
C ILE A 301 28.47 -3.64 -8.25
N TYR A 302 28.71 -4.80 -7.65
CA TYR A 302 27.93 -5.29 -6.51
C TYR A 302 27.96 -4.29 -5.35
N ASP A 303 29.12 -3.74 -5.01
CA ASP A 303 29.23 -2.71 -3.97
C ASP A 303 28.37 -1.48 -4.27
N ARG A 304 28.41 -0.96 -5.51
CA ARG A 304 27.53 0.15 -5.92
C ARG A 304 26.05 -0.21 -5.85
N MET A 305 25.68 -1.42 -6.26
CA MET A 305 24.30 -1.89 -6.21
C MET A 305 23.82 -2.13 -4.77
N ILE A 306 24.72 -2.51 -3.85
CA ILE A 306 24.45 -2.58 -2.41
C ILE A 306 24.22 -1.17 -1.85
N ASP A 307 25.06 -0.20 -2.23
CA ASP A 307 24.90 1.19 -1.82
C ASP A 307 23.58 1.81 -2.32
N LYS A 308 23.15 1.43 -3.54
CA LYS A 308 21.84 1.77 -4.09
C LYS A 308 20.68 1.03 -3.40
N GLY A 309 20.95 0.08 -2.50
CA GLY A 309 19.94 -0.74 -1.81
C GLY A 309 19.32 -1.85 -2.66
N LEU A 310 19.87 -2.12 -3.84
CA LEU A 310 19.35 -3.12 -4.79
C LEU A 310 19.79 -4.54 -4.43
N LEU A 311 20.95 -4.67 -3.79
CA LEU A 311 21.51 -5.93 -3.32
C LEU A 311 21.77 -5.87 -1.82
N LYS A 312 21.82 -7.04 -1.17
CA LYS A 312 22.23 -7.16 0.23
C LYS A 312 23.34 -8.19 0.37
N ILE A 313 24.32 -7.91 1.22
CA ILE A 313 25.37 -8.88 1.54
C ILE A 313 24.74 -10.02 2.35
N VAL A 314 24.85 -11.24 1.82
CA VAL A 314 24.43 -12.46 2.52
C VAL A 314 25.61 -13.10 3.26
N MET A 315 26.80 -13.08 2.67
CA MET A 315 28.03 -13.62 3.24
C MET A 315 29.27 -13.03 2.56
N ILE A 316 30.42 -13.06 3.24
CA ILE A 316 31.72 -12.61 2.71
C ILE A 316 32.67 -13.81 2.67
N ARG A 317 33.33 -14.04 1.53
CA ARG A 317 34.34 -15.10 1.33
C ARG A 317 35.74 -14.49 1.23
N LYS A 318 36.74 -15.16 1.82
CA LYS A 318 38.16 -14.80 1.65
C LYS A 318 38.80 -15.69 0.59
N VAL A 319 39.45 -15.07 -0.39
CA VAL A 319 40.34 -15.74 -1.36
C VAL A 319 41.78 -15.64 -0.85
N VAL A 320 42.54 -16.72 -0.92
CA VAL A 320 43.91 -16.80 -0.38
C VAL A 320 44.86 -17.45 -1.38
N ASP A 321 46.13 -17.07 -1.31
CA ASP A 321 47.23 -17.71 -2.04
C ASP A 321 48.37 -18.06 -1.08
N LEU A 322 49.20 -19.03 -1.45
CA LEU A 322 50.35 -19.44 -0.66
C LEU A 322 51.40 -18.32 -0.62
N THR A 323 51.91 -18.05 0.57
CA THR A 323 53.12 -17.24 0.73
C THR A 323 54.36 -18.02 0.27
N ARG A 324 55.51 -17.33 0.14
CA ARG A 324 56.79 -18.00 -0.16
C ARG A 324 57.14 -19.07 0.88
N GLU A 325 56.92 -18.77 2.16
CA GLU A 325 57.12 -19.75 3.24
C GLU A 325 56.10 -20.90 3.16
N GLY A 326 54.83 -20.59 2.86
CA GLY A 326 53.81 -21.62 2.61
C GLY A 326 54.23 -22.60 1.51
N ARG A 327 54.70 -22.09 0.36
CA ARG A 327 55.24 -22.92 -0.73
C ARG A 327 56.44 -23.75 -0.30
N LYS A 328 57.36 -23.19 0.48
CA LYS A 328 58.54 -23.92 1.00
C LYS A 328 58.13 -25.08 1.89
N ILE A 329 57.13 -24.88 2.75
CA ILE A 329 56.61 -25.96 3.61
C ILE A 329 55.93 -27.03 2.75
N VAL A 330 55.10 -26.65 1.78
CA VAL A 330 54.48 -27.60 0.84
C VAL A 330 55.54 -28.44 0.12
N ASN A 331 56.62 -27.84 -0.38
CA ASN A 331 57.70 -28.57 -1.02
C ASN A 331 58.37 -29.59 -0.09
N LYS A 332 58.59 -29.23 1.19
CA LYS A 332 59.11 -30.17 2.19
C LYS A 332 58.13 -31.30 2.47
N LEU A 333 56.84 -31.00 2.58
CA LEU A 333 55.81 -32.02 2.81
C LEU A 333 55.78 -33.04 1.67
N ILE A 334 55.94 -32.59 0.42
CA ILE A 334 56.05 -33.45 -0.75
C ILE A 334 57.36 -34.26 -0.72
N GLU A 335 58.51 -33.61 -0.47
CA GLU A 335 59.83 -34.25 -0.42
C GLU A 335 59.92 -35.35 0.63
N TYR A 336 59.33 -35.14 1.80
CA TYR A 336 59.30 -36.12 2.88
C TYR A 336 58.13 -37.12 2.78
N GLY A 337 57.33 -37.08 1.71
CA GLY A 337 56.22 -38.01 1.47
C GLY A 337 55.09 -37.91 2.49
N LEU A 338 54.96 -36.76 3.16
CA LEU A 338 53.98 -36.52 4.24
C LEU A 338 52.59 -36.13 3.71
N VAL A 339 52.46 -35.89 2.40
CA VAL A 339 51.19 -35.65 1.71
C VAL A 339 51.25 -36.32 0.34
N SER A 340 50.23 -37.09 -0.02
CA SER A 340 50.01 -37.58 -1.40
C SER A 340 48.97 -36.70 -2.08
N MET A 341 49.22 -36.28 -3.32
CA MET A 341 48.18 -35.67 -4.17
C MET A 341 47.17 -36.69 -4.65
#